data_AF-A0A932XDC4-F1
#
_entry.id   AF-A0A932XDC4-F1
#
_cell.length_a   1.000
_cell.length_b   1.000
_cell.length_c   1.000
_cell.angle_alpha   90.00
_cell.angle_beta   90.00
_cell.angle_gamma   90.00
#
_symmetry.space_group_name_H-M   'P 1'
#
loop_
_entity.id
_entity.type
_entity.pdbx_description
1 polymer ?
#
loop_
_entity_poly.entity_id
_entity_poly.type
_entity_poly.pdbx_seq_one_letter_code
_entity_poly.pdbx_strand_id
1 'polypeptide(L)'
;MLAALAPYQERLRRLKVDSVGQGYYFAKHLEDHGYRSRVQYVNVGERATDPERYSNLKAELYWALRLRAQAGALAGLTNQKAVSQLAGIRYRHNARGQVVIESKGEARTRGVKSPDWAEAVMLVYATVPHEKKLGAFAAGGGAKGWSPAA
;
A
#
# COMPACT_ATOMS: atom_id res chain seq x y z
N MET A 1 -11.65 -3.03 -16.46
CA MET A 1 -10.40 -2.89 -15.68
C MET A 1 -9.17 -3.35 -16.45
N LEU A 2 -9.11 -4.61 -16.91
CA LEU A 2 -8.03 -5.08 -17.80
C LEU A 2 -7.92 -4.24 -19.09
N ALA A 3 -9.05 -3.80 -19.63
CA ALA A 3 -9.08 -2.85 -20.75
C ALA A 3 -8.34 -1.53 -20.47
N ALA A 4 -8.27 -1.08 -19.21
CA ALA A 4 -7.53 0.13 -18.84
C ALA A 4 -6.00 -0.09 -18.84
N LEU A 5 -5.55 -1.35 -18.80
CA LEU A 5 -4.14 -1.72 -18.91
C LEU A 5 -3.70 -1.95 -20.35
N ALA A 6 -4.63 -2.25 -21.26
CA ALA A 6 -4.33 -2.55 -22.66
C ALA A 6 -3.47 -1.48 -23.35
N PRO A 7 -3.71 -0.16 -23.20
CA PRO A 7 -2.87 0.88 -23.79
C PRO A 7 -1.43 0.90 -23.27
N TYR A 8 -1.16 0.23 -22.16
CA TYR A 8 0.12 0.26 -21.47
C TYR A 8 0.84 -1.09 -21.48
N GLN A 9 0.26 -2.12 -22.08
CA GLN A 9 0.72 -3.51 -21.98
C GLN A 9 2.19 -3.68 -22.38
N GLU A 10 2.65 -3.01 -23.44
CA GLU A 10 4.05 -3.08 -23.90
C GLU A 10 5.05 -2.42 -22.94
N ARG A 11 4.64 -1.34 -22.26
CA ARG A 11 5.52 -0.58 -21.34
C ARG A 11 5.34 -0.95 -19.87
N LEU A 12 4.33 -1.76 -19.55
CA LEU A 12 3.97 -2.09 -18.17
C LEU A 12 4.98 -3.07 -17.57
N ARG A 13 5.88 -2.58 -16.71
CA ARG A 13 6.92 -3.42 -16.08
C ARG A 13 6.48 -4.08 -14.79
N ARG A 14 5.73 -3.35 -13.94
CA ARG A 14 5.25 -3.83 -12.64
C ARG A 14 3.88 -3.25 -12.31
N LEU A 15 3.08 -4.05 -11.62
CA LEU A 15 1.78 -3.73 -11.05
C LEU A 15 1.85 -3.98 -9.54
N LYS A 16 1.93 -2.93 -8.74
CA LYS A 16 1.93 -3.06 -7.28
C LYS A 16 0.52 -2.89 -6.77
N VAL A 17 0.08 -3.84 -5.95
CA VAL A 17 -1.30 -3.89 -5.45
C VAL A 17 -1.25 -4.02 -3.94
N ASP A 18 -2.01 -3.17 -3.23
CA ASP A 18 -2.23 -3.37 -1.79
C ASP A 18 -2.97 -4.69 -1.60
N SER A 19 -2.34 -5.65 -0.94
CA SER A 19 -2.88 -7.01 -0.83
C SER A 19 -3.85 -7.19 0.34
N VAL A 20 -4.08 -6.16 1.14
CA VAL A 20 -4.97 -6.26 2.30
C VAL A 20 -6.44 -6.32 1.85
N GLY A 21 -7.16 -7.33 2.33
CA GLY A 21 -8.61 -7.48 2.07
C GLY A 21 -8.92 -7.79 0.60
N GLN A 22 -9.72 -6.94 -0.04
CA GLN A 22 -10.19 -7.17 -1.42
C GLN A 22 -9.07 -7.08 -2.47
N GLY A 23 -7.97 -6.39 -2.17
CA GLY A 23 -6.87 -6.22 -3.11
C GLY A 23 -6.13 -7.52 -3.44
N TYR A 24 -6.19 -8.52 -2.56
CA TYR A 24 -5.68 -9.87 -2.86
C TYR A 24 -6.38 -10.51 -4.06
N TYR A 25 -7.72 -10.51 -4.07
CA TYR A 25 -8.49 -11.08 -5.18
C TYR A 25 -8.32 -10.28 -6.46
N PHE A 26 -8.17 -8.97 -6.35
CA PHE A 26 -7.87 -8.13 -7.50
C PHE A 26 -6.51 -8.47 -8.12
N ALA A 27 -5.46 -8.60 -7.31
CA ALA A 27 -4.15 -9.01 -7.78
C ALA A 27 -4.19 -10.42 -8.40
N LYS A 28 -4.88 -11.38 -7.78
CA LYS A 28 -5.07 -12.72 -8.36
C LYS A 28 -5.76 -12.68 -9.71
N HIS A 29 -6.81 -11.87 -9.86
CA HIS A 29 -7.48 -11.67 -11.14
C HIS A 29 -6.53 -11.14 -12.22
N LEU A 30 -5.62 -10.21 -11.89
CA LEU A 30 -4.58 -9.75 -12.82
C LEU A 30 -3.61 -10.89 -13.21
N GLU A 31 -3.18 -11.71 -12.25
CA GLU A 31 -2.30 -12.85 -12.52
C GLU A 31 -2.93 -13.85 -13.49
N ASP A 32 -4.21 -14.17 -13.28
CA ASP A 32 -4.96 -15.12 -14.09
C ASP A 32 -5.18 -14.63 -15.54
N HIS A 33 -4.99 -13.32 -15.79
CA HIS A 33 -5.11 -12.69 -17.12
C HIS A 33 -3.75 -12.28 -17.71
N GLY A 34 -2.67 -13.01 -17.38
CA GLY A 34 -1.38 -12.88 -18.05
C GLY A 34 -0.42 -11.85 -17.43
N TYR A 35 -0.77 -11.23 -16.30
CA TYR A 35 0.10 -10.27 -15.61
C TYR A 35 0.90 -10.88 -14.46
N ARG A 36 0.90 -12.22 -14.30
CA ARG A 36 1.52 -12.89 -13.14
C ARG A 36 2.97 -12.48 -12.86
N SER A 37 3.81 -12.39 -13.89
CA SER A 37 5.21 -11.97 -13.74
C SER A 37 5.41 -10.48 -13.43
N ARG A 38 4.34 -9.69 -13.46
CA ARG A 38 4.35 -8.23 -13.28
C ARG A 38 3.66 -7.80 -11.98
N VAL A 39 2.80 -8.64 -11.41
CA VAL A 39 2.08 -8.34 -10.16
C VAL A 39 3.01 -8.47 -8.95
N GLN A 40 2.96 -7.46 -8.08
CA GLN A 40 3.66 -7.45 -6.81
C GLN A 40 2.68 -7.06 -5.70
N TYR A 41 2.49 -7.97 -4.75
CA TYR A 41 1.68 -7.72 -3.56
C TYR A 41 2.46 -6.83 -2.60
N VAL A 42 1.78 -5.85 -2.05
CA VAL A 42 2.32 -4.98 -1.01
C VAL A 42 1.34 -4.98 0.15
N ASN A 43 1.74 -5.45 1.31
CA ASN A 43 0.95 -5.28 2.52
C ASN A 43 1.54 -4.12 3.32
N VAL A 44 0.94 -2.94 3.17
CA VAL A 44 1.42 -1.71 3.83
C VAL A 44 1.28 -1.76 5.36
N GLY A 45 0.53 -2.72 5.90
CA GLY A 45 0.43 -2.99 7.33
C GLY A 45 1.59 -3.80 7.91
N GLU A 46 2.51 -4.33 7.09
CA GLU A 46 3.68 -5.07 7.56
C GLU A 46 4.62 -4.22 8.43
N ARG A 47 5.54 -4.89 9.13
CA ARG A 47 6.63 -4.23 9.86
C ARG A 47 7.52 -3.44 8.90
N ALA A 48 7.94 -2.25 9.32
CA ALA A 48 8.93 -1.45 8.62
C ALA A 48 10.29 -2.17 8.54
N THR A 49 11.07 -1.88 7.51
CA THR A 49 12.47 -2.29 7.40
C THR A 49 13.34 -1.58 8.44
N ASP A 50 13.04 -0.32 8.74
CA ASP A 50 13.60 0.41 9.88
C ASP A 50 12.51 0.63 10.95
N PRO A 51 12.30 -0.36 11.84
CA PRO A 51 11.29 -0.30 12.88
C PRO A 51 11.70 0.62 14.05
N GLU A 52 12.92 1.13 14.12
CA GLU A 52 13.27 2.15 15.12
C GLU A 52 12.72 3.51 14.70
N ARG A 53 12.72 3.78 13.39
CA ARG A 53 12.26 5.04 12.83
C ARG A 53 10.78 5.05 12.42
N TYR A 54 10.21 3.93 12.01
CA TYR A 54 8.85 3.87 11.46
C TYR A 54 7.96 2.87 12.19
N SER A 55 6.69 3.23 12.39
CA SER A 55 5.75 2.32 13.08
C SER A 55 5.37 1.09 12.26
N ASN A 56 5.36 1.20 10.93
CA ASN A 56 5.00 0.15 9.98
C ASN A 56 5.50 0.51 8.57
N LEU A 57 5.35 -0.43 7.63
CA LEU A 57 5.76 -0.25 6.25
C LEU A 57 5.06 0.96 5.60
N LYS A 58 3.77 1.18 5.86
CA LYS A 58 3.05 2.37 5.38
C LYS A 58 3.79 3.66 5.74
N ALA A 59 4.21 3.79 7.00
CA ALA A 59 4.91 4.98 7.46
C ALA A 59 6.25 5.19 6.76
N GLU A 60 7.00 4.12 6.59
CA GLU A 60 8.26 4.13 5.86
C GLU A 60 8.07 4.52 4.39
N LEU A 61 7.09 3.92 3.69
CA LEU A 61 6.85 4.17 2.27
C LEU A 61 6.41 5.61 2.00
N TYR A 62 5.52 6.17 2.82
CA TYR A 62 5.13 7.58 2.70
C TYR A 62 6.28 8.52 3.03
N TRP A 63 7.12 8.17 4.01
CA TRP A 63 8.30 8.98 4.32
C TRP A 63 9.30 8.99 3.17
N ALA A 64 9.56 7.82 2.57
CA ALA A 64 10.40 7.70 1.38
C ALA A 64 9.82 8.51 0.20
N LEU A 65 8.49 8.47 0.00
CA LEU A 65 7.82 9.27 -1.02
C LEU A 65 8.00 10.77 -0.76
N ARG A 66 7.87 11.23 0.49
CA ARG A 66 8.12 12.62 0.89
C ARG A 66 9.55 13.05 0.53
N LEU A 67 10.56 12.23 0.86
CA LEU A 67 11.95 12.55 0.54
C LEU A 67 12.19 12.63 -0.97
N ARG A 68 11.59 11.73 -1.76
CA ARG A 68 11.63 11.79 -3.22
C ARG A 68 10.99 13.07 -3.76
N ALA A 69 9.84 13.47 -3.21
CA ALA A 69 9.17 14.72 -3.58
C ALA A 69 10.06 15.93 -3.32
N GLN A 70 10.68 16.00 -2.15
CA GLN A 70 11.58 17.08 -1.76
C GLN A 70 12.82 17.17 -2.65
N ALA A 71 13.32 16.02 -3.13
CA ALA A 71 14.41 15.96 -4.09
C ALA A 71 14.00 16.27 -5.54
N GLY A 72 12.73 16.62 -5.80
CA GLY A 72 12.23 16.86 -7.16
C GLY A 72 12.09 15.59 -8.01
N ALA A 73 12.13 14.40 -7.40
CA ALA A 73 12.13 13.11 -8.09
C ALA A 73 10.73 12.51 -8.31
N LEU A 74 9.66 13.32 -8.20
CA LEU A 74 8.30 12.92 -8.57
C LEU A 74 7.95 13.49 -9.94
N ALA A 75 7.90 12.62 -10.95
CA ALA A 75 7.47 12.99 -12.30
C ALA A 75 6.02 12.55 -12.56
N GLY A 76 5.31 13.29 -13.42
CA GLY A 76 4.03 12.86 -13.98
C GLY A 76 2.83 12.92 -13.04
N LEU A 77 2.94 13.57 -11.88
CA LEU A 77 1.82 13.75 -10.95
C LEU A 77 0.94 14.95 -11.36
N THR A 78 0.20 14.79 -12.45
CA THR A 78 -0.69 15.85 -12.99
C THR A 78 -2.13 15.75 -12.49
N ASN A 79 -2.51 14.62 -11.88
CA ASN A 79 -3.85 14.41 -11.37
C ASN A 79 -4.07 15.20 -10.08
N GLN A 80 -4.92 16.25 -10.13
CA GLN A 80 -5.20 17.12 -8.99
C GLN A 80 -5.76 16.38 -7.77
N LYS A 81 -6.54 15.31 -7.96
CA LYS A 81 -7.04 14.49 -6.85
C LYS A 81 -5.91 13.75 -6.14
N ALA A 82 -4.96 13.20 -6.90
CA ALA A 82 -3.77 12.59 -6.32
C ALA A 82 -2.92 13.61 -5.55
N VAL A 83 -2.69 14.80 -6.13
CA VAL A 83 -1.96 15.90 -5.47
C VAL A 83 -2.65 16.33 -4.18
N SER A 84 -3.97 16.57 -4.23
CA SER A 84 -4.77 16.97 -3.07
C SER A 84 -4.74 15.93 -1.95
N GLN A 85 -4.89 14.65 -2.30
CA GLN A 85 -4.82 13.57 -1.32
C GLN A 85 -3.42 13.43 -0.70
N LEU A 86 -2.35 13.53 -1.50
CA LEU A 86 -0.97 13.48 -1.00
C LEU A 86 -0.66 14.64 -0.06
N ALA A 87 -1.09 15.86 -0.41
CA ALA A 87 -0.93 17.03 0.45
C ALA A 87 -1.75 16.93 1.76
N GLY A 88 -2.82 16.12 1.76
CA GLY A 88 -3.67 15.90 2.92
C GLY A 88 -3.17 14.83 3.91
N ILE A 89 -2.14 14.05 3.56
CA ILE A 89 -1.60 13.00 4.44
C ILE A 89 -0.87 13.65 5.62
N ARG A 90 -1.32 13.34 6.85
CA ARG A 90 -0.66 13.76 8.09
C ARG A 90 0.18 12.65 8.68
N TYR A 91 1.23 13.06 9.37
CA TYR A 91 2.08 12.17 10.16
C TYR A 91 2.27 12.76 11.55
N ARG A 92 2.70 11.91 12.48
CA ARG A 92 3.10 12.29 13.84
C ARG A 92 4.24 11.40 14.31
N HIS A 93 4.88 11.79 15.41
CA HIS A 93 5.77 10.90 16.15
C HIS A 93 4.99 10.25 17.30
N ASN A 94 5.23 8.96 17.56
CA ASN A 94 4.69 8.30 18.75
C ASN A 94 5.65 8.43 19.94
N ALA A 95 5.28 7.86 21.09
CA ALA A 95 6.09 7.90 22.31
C ALA A 95 7.47 7.23 22.17
N ARG A 96 7.66 6.36 21.16
CA ARG A 96 8.94 5.73 20.83
C ARG A 96 9.75 6.53 19.81
N GLY A 97 9.31 7.74 19.45
CA GLY A 97 9.94 8.59 18.43
C GLY A 97 9.67 8.15 16.99
N GLN A 98 8.95 7.04 16.76
CA GLN A 98 8.69 6.51 15.42
C GLN A 98 7.73 7.44 14.67
N VAL A 99 7.98 7.62 13.37
CA VAL A 99 7.03 8.22 12.43
C VAL A 99 5.83 7.29 12.27
N VAL A 100 4.65 7.88 12.42
CA VAL A 100 3.35 7.26 12.21
C VAL A 100 2.58 8.06 11.18
N ILE A 101 2.11 7.39 10.13
CA ILE A 101 1.15 7.98 9.20
C ILE A 101 -0.24 7.77 9.77
N GLU A 102 -1.08 8.79 9.63
CA GLU A 102 -2.48 8.72 9.99
C GLU A 102 -3.18 7.44 9.50
N SER A 103 -3.96 6.84 10.39
CA SER A 103 -4.81 5.72 10.07
C SER A 103 -6.03 6.17 9.27
N LYS A 104 -6.66 5.22 8.58
CA LYS A 104 -7.92 5.45 7.86
C LYS A 104 -9.04 5.92 8.80
N GLY A 105 -9.05 5.44 10.04
CA GLY A 105 -10.00 5.87 11.08
C GLY A 105 -9.82 7.34 11.43
N GLU A 106 -8.58 7.75 11.74
CA GLU A 106 -8.25 9.16 12.03
C GLU A 106 -8.57 10.07 10.84
N ALA A 107 -8.40 9.58 9.60
CA ALA A 107 -8.79 10.31 8.39
C ALA A 107 -10.29 10.50 8.26
N ARG A 108 -11.06 9.45 8.52
CA ARG A 108 -12.50 9.51 8.49
C ARG A 108 -13.05 10.46 9.55
N THR A 109 -12.49 10.47 10.76
CA THR A 109 -12.93 11.35 11.86
C THR A 109 -12.80 12.83 11.51
N ARG A 110 -11.79 13.23 10.72
CA ARG A 110 -11.63 14.61 10.24
C ARG A 110 -12.39 14.91 8.93
N GLY A 111 -13.29 14.02 8.50
CA GLY A 111 -14.06 14.19 7.27
C GLY A 111 -13.31 13.91 5.97
N VAL A 112 -12.10 13.34 6.04
CA VAL A 112 -11.30 13.00 4.85
C VAL A 112 -11.65 11.58 4.40
N LYS A 113 -12.09 11.46 3.14
CA LYS A 113 -12.33 10.16 2.49
C LYS A 113 -11.02 9.39 2.33
N SER A 114 -11.13 8.08 2.12
CA SER A 114 -9.99 7.19 1.86
C SER A 114 -9.04 7.78 0.81
N PRO A 115 -7.73 7.89 1.10
CA PRO A 115 -6.78 8.55 0.21
C PRO A 115 -6.28 7.61 -0.90
N ASP A 116 -7.20 6.94 -1.60
CA ASP A 116 -6.87 5.82 -2.50
C ASP A 116 -5.91 6.22 -3.64
N TRP A 117 -5.95 7.48 -4.12
CA TRP A 117 -5.01 7.97 -5.13
C TRP A 117 -3.62 8.22 -4.54
N ALA A 118 -3.54 8.74 -3.31
CA ALA A 118 -2.25 8.90 -2.64
C ALA A 118 -1.62 7.54 -2.31
N GLU A 119 -2.42 6.56 -1.87
CA GLU A 119 -1.96 5.18 -1.65
C GLU A 119 -1.46 4.56 -2.95
N ALA A 120 -2.18 4.74 -4.07
CA ALA A 120 -1.73 4.25 -5.38
C ALA A 120 -0.38 4.87 -5.80
N VAL A 121 -0.18 6.18 -5.61
CA VAL A 121 1.10 6.84 -5.88
C VAL A 121 2.19 6.30 -4.97
N MET A 122 1.93 6.19 -3.66
CA MET A 122 2.89 5.62 -2.71
C MET A 122 3.32 4.20 -3.11
N LEU A 123 2.37 3.34 -3.50
CA LEU A 123 2.65 1.99 -3.97
C LEU A 123 3.55 2.01 -5.21
N VAL A 124 3.29 2.85 -6.20
CA VAL A 124 4.14 2.95 -7.41
C VAL A 124 5.60 3.17 -7.05
N TYR A 125 5.88 4.04 -6.08
CA TYR A 125 7.24 4.35 -5.61
C TYR A 125 7.78 3.40 -4.54
N ALA A 126 6.96 2.48 -4.01
CA ALA A 126 7.36 1.59 -2.92
C ALA A 126 8.54 0.69 -3.29
N THR A 127 9.60 0.70 -2.50
CA THR A 127 10.74 -0.22 -2.67
C THR A 127 10.47 -1.49 -1.88
N VAL A 128 9.79 -2.44 -2.53
CA VAL A 128 9.50 -3.76 -1.96
C VAL A 128 10.36 -4.83 -2.64
N PRO A 129 11.06 -5.70 -1.89
CA PRO A 129 11.84 -6.80 -2.47
C PRO A 129 11.01 -7.66 -3.42
N HIS A 130 11.64 -8.12 -4.50
CA HIS A 130 10.99 -8.83 -5.61
C HIS A 130 10.47 -10.23 -5.21
N GLU A 131 10.84 -10.74 -4.02
CA GLU A 131 10.57 -12.11 -3.60
C GLU A 131 9.92 -12.19 -2.22
N LYS A 132 8.67 -11.75 -2.12
CA LYS A 132 7.74 -12.36 -1.18
C LYS A 132 6.69 -13.10 -1.99
N LYS A 133 7.03 -14.33 -2.42
CA LYS A 133 5.98 -15.29 -2.81
C LYS A 133 5.01 -15.38 -1.63
N LEU A 134 3.71 -15.29 -1.91
CA LEU A 134 2.63 -15.44 -0.94
C LEU A 134 2.71 -16.82 -0.25
N GLY A 135 3.56 -16.94 0.76
CA GLY A 135 3.67 -18.13 1.60
C GLY A 135 2.96 -18.01 2.94
N ALA A 136 2.36 -16.85 3.27
CA ALA A 136 1.98 -16.55 4.65
C ALA A 136 0.59 -15.89 4.82
N PHE A 137 -0.32 -15.99 3.84
CA PHE A 137 -1.71 -15.58 4.06
C PHE A 137 -2.59 -16.67 4.71
N ALA A 138 -2.02 -17.84 5.05
CA ALA A 138 -2.74 -18.95 5.66
C ALA A 138 -2.07 -19.44 6.97
N ALA A 139 -1.91 -18.56 7.97
CA ALA A 139 -1.68 -18.96 9.37
C ALA A 139 -1.76 -17.73 10.29
N GLY A 140 -2.93 -17.11 10.39
CA GLY A 140 -3.12 -15.93 11.24
C GLY A 140 -4.57 -15.67 11.61
N GLY A 141 -5.41 -16.69 11.59
CA GLY A 141 -6.75 -16.64 12.17
C GLY A 141 -6.73 -17.44 13.45
N GLY A 142 -6.57 -16.77 14.59
CA GLY A 142 -6.82 -17.39 15.89
C GLY A 142 -8.28 -17.84 15.95
N ALA A 143 -8.50 -19.14 15.84
CA ALA A 143 -9.80 -19.75 16.09
C ALA A 143 -10.12 -19.56 17.57
N LYS A 144 -11.00 -18.59 17.88
CA LYS A 144 -11.63 -18.50 19.19
C LYS A 144 -12.61 -19.68 19.27
N GLY A 145 -12.36 -20.57 20.23
CA GLY A 145 -13.07 -21.83 20.39
C GLY A 145 -14.59 -21.68 20.39
N TRP A 146 -15.24 -22.50 19.57
CA TRP A 146 -16.64 -22.83 19.68
C TRP A 146 -16.71 -24.27 20.19
N SER A 147 -17.37 -24.46 21.34
CA SER A 147 -17.64 -25.77 21.92
C SER A 147 -19.12 -26.08 21.73
N PRO A 148 -19.50 -27.23 21.14
CA PRO A 148 -20.87 -27.68 21.19
C PRO A 148 -21.16 -28.24 22.58
N ALA A 149 -22.28 -27.81 23.17
CA ALA A 149 -22.82 -28.40 24.40
C ALA A 149 -23.28 -29.83 24.13
N ALA A 150 -23.04 -30.71 25.10
CA ALA A 150 -23.53 -32.08 25.16
C ALA A 150 -25.03 -32.12 25.52
#